data_AF-A0A6V8CP27-F1
#
_entry.id   AF-A0A6V8CP27-F1
#
_cell.length_a   1.000
_cell.length_b   1.000
_cell.length_c   1.000
_cell.angle_alpha   90.00
_cell.angle_beta   90.00
_cell.angle_gamma   90.00
#
_symmetry.space_group_name_H-M   'P 1'
#
loop_
_entity.id
_entity.type
_entity.pdbx_description
1 polymer ?
#
loop_
_entity_poly.entity_id
_entity_poly.type
_entity_poly.pdbx_seq_one_letter_code
_entity_poly.pdbx_strand_id
1 'polypeptide(L)'
;MQPPVQQPNQPATNMYHPPQQAMLSGGLFSLHKFLMIGVILILIAGLISVLPDFTGPPATVDYDTSDENYPGNFNQATESYNDFERVMDTLATMIAMTGVGLIGYAFVREAYDEDTTTPALRITLLILGTVMLLQMLGTGFDLSVSL
;
A
#
# COMPACT_ATOMS: atom_id res chain seq x y z
N MET A 1 -73.85 -7.48 23.46
CA MET A 1 -72.45 -7.90 23.67
C MET A 1 -72.13 -8.94 22.60
N GLN A 2 -71.32 -8.59 21.59
CA GLN A 2 -70.84 -9.54 20.58
C GLN A 2 -69.39 -9.96 20.96
N PRO A 3 -69.02 -11.24 20.84
CA PRO A 3 -67.68 -11.71 21.19
C PRO A 3 -66.64 -11.26 20.15
N PRO A 4 -65.37 -11.09 20.55
CA PRO A 4 -64.30 -10.67 19.63
C PRO A 4 -64.01 -11.76 18.61
N VAL A 5 -64.11 -11.40 17.33
CA VAL A 5 -63.75 -12.27 16.21
C VAL A 5 -62.23 -12.34 16.14
N GLN A 6 -61.66 -13.52 16.37
CA GLN A 6 -60.24 -13.78 16.17
C GLN A 6 -59.93 -13.65 14.67
N GLN A 7 -59.05 -12.71 14.31
CA GLN A 7 -58.50 -12.64 12.95
C GLN A 7 -57.66 -13.89 12.68
N PRO A 8 -57.84 -14.54 11.50
CA PRO A 8 -57.08 -15.72 11.16
C PRO A 8 -55.59 -15.36 10.94
N ASN A 9 -54.74 -16.14 11.61
CA ASN A 9 -53.29 -16.13 11.51
C ASN A 9 -52.87 -16.20 10.03
N GLN A 10 -52.31 -15.12 9.48
CA GLN A 10 -51.79 -15.13 8.13
C GLN A 10 -50.59 -16.11 8.05
N PRO A 11 -50.52 -16.98 7.03
CA PRO A 11 -49.44 -17.93 6.90
C PRO A 11 -48.12 -17.18 6.70
N ALA A 12 -47.11 -17.55 7.50
CA ALA A 12 -45.74 -17.09 7.35
C ALA A 12 -45.29 -17.39 5.92
N THR A 13 -45.18 -16.36 5.09
CA THR A 13 -44.52 -16.46 3.80
C THR A 13 -43.06 -16.77 4.08
N ASN A 14 -42.65 -18.02 3.85
CA ASN A 14 -41.26 -18.41 3.68
C ASN A 14 -40.72 -17.70 2.42
N MET A 15 -40.50 -16.40 2.56
CA MET A 15 -39.72 -15.61 1.63
C MET A 15 -38.29 -16.10 1.78
N TYR A 16 -37.72 -16.68 0.73
CA TYR A 16 -36.30 -17.01 0.72
C TYR A 16 -35.53 -15.70 0.88
N HIS A 17 -35.15 -15.37 2.11
CA HIS A 17 -34.12 -14.39 2.34
C HIS A 17 -32.80 -15.05 1.91
N PRO A 18 -32.08 -14.48 0.93
CA PRO A 18 -30.70 -14.91 0.71
C PRO A 18 -29.97 -14.80 2.05
N PRO A 19 -29.11 -15.77 2.40
CA PRO A 19 -28.42 -15.76 3.69
C PRO A 19 -27.79 -14.40 3.90
N GLN A 20 -28.12 -13.71 4.99
CA GLN A 20 -27.56 -12.39 5.32
C GLN A 20 -26.03 -12.42 5.36
N GLN A 21 -25.42 -13.61 5.48
CA GLN A 21 -23.99 -13.83 5.30
C GLN A 21 -23.46 -13.46 3.89
N ALA A 22 -24.29 -13.48 2.83
CA ALA A 22 -23.93 -13.01 1.49
C ALA A 22 -24.07 -11.49 1.32
N MET A 23 -24.87 -10.81 2.15
CA MET A 23 -24.91 -9.34 2.24
C MET A 23 -23.85 -8.77 3.19
N LEU A 24 -23.35 -9.58 4.14
CA LEU A 24 -22.17 -9.26 4.97
C LEU A 24 -20.85 -9.56 4.26
N SER A 25 -20.91 -10.04 3.02
CA SER A 25 -19.75 -10.20 2.16
C SER A 25 -19.31 -8.84 1.59
N GLY A 26 -18.71 -8.02 2.45
CA GLY A 26 -17.59 -7.14 2.07
C GLY A 26 -16.34 -7.96 1.69
N GLY A 27 -16.54 -9.16 1.13
CA GLY A 27 -15.60 -10.29 1.15
C GLY A 27 -14.44 -10.18 0.17
N LEU A 28 -14.50 -9.27 -0.81
CA LEU A 28 -13.42 -9.11 -1.80
C LEU A 28 -12.76 -7.73 -1.75
N PHE A 29 -13.36 -6.75 -1.09
CA PHE A 29 -12.90 -5.36 -1.17
C PHE A 29 -13.09 -4.56 0.13
N SER A 30 -12.71 -5.17 1.25
CA SER A 30 -12.77 -4.53 2.58
C SER A 30 -11.61 -3.55 2.78
N LEU A 31 -11.87 -2.39 3.41
CA LEU A 31 -10.84 -1.42 3.83
C LEU A 31 -9.69 -2.12 4.54
N HIS A 32 -10.01 -3.07 5.42
CA HIS A 32 -9.01 -3.77 6.21
C HIS A 32 -7.97 -4.49 5.33
N LYS A 33 -8.39 -5.06 4.19
CA LYS A 33 -7.49 -5.77 3.28
C LYS A 33 -6.54 -4.82 2.57
N PHE A 34 -7.04 -3.72 2.01
CA PHE A 34 -6.20 -2.74 1.31
C PHE A 34 -5.28 -1.99 2.26
N LEU A 35 -5.77 -1.66 3.45
CA LEU A 35 -4.96 -1.07 4.51
C LEU A 35 -3.86 -2.01 4.97
N MET A 36 -4.17 -3.29 5.22
CA MET A 36 -3.18 -4.29 5.63
C MET A 36 -2.11 -4.50 4.55
N ILE A 37 -2.52 -4.64 3.28
CA ILE A 37 -1.58 -4.77 2.16
C ILE A 37 -0.70 -3.52 2.04
N GLY A 38 -1.28 -2.32 2.12
CA GLY A 38 -0.52 -1.08 2.03
C GLY A 38 0.51 -0.93 3.15
N VAL A 39 0.15 -1.27 4.38
CA VAL A 39 1.09 -1.27 5.53
C VAL A 39 2.18 -2.33 5.33
N ILE A 40 1.85 -3.54 4.88
CA ILE A 40 2.84 -4.58 4.59
C ILE A 40 3.84 -4.10 3.53
N LEU A 41 3.38 -3.45 2.47
CA LEU A 41 4.27 -2.91 1.44
C LEU A 41 5.22 -1.85 1.99
N ILE A 42 4.75 -0.95 2.87
CA ILE A 42 5.62 0.03 3.53
C ILE A 42 6.67 -0.66 4.41
N LEU A 43 6.29 -1.72 5.14
CA LEU A 43 7.25 -2.48 5.94
C LEU A 43 8.29 -3.19 5.07
N ILE A 44 7.88 -3.76 3.93
CA ILE A 44 8.80 -4.38 2.97
C ILE A 44 9.74 -3.33 2.36
N ALA A 45 9.22 -2.16 1.99
CA ALA A 45 10.03 -1.05 1.47
C ALA A 45 11.08 -0.60 2.49
N GLY A 46 10.69 -0.43 3.75
CA GLY A 46 11.60 -0.07 4.84
C GLY A 46 12.63 -1.16 5.14
N LEU A 47 12.28 -2.44 4.93
CA LEU A 47 13.25 -3.52 5.04
C LEU A 47 14.27 -3.44 3.90
N ILE A 48 13.81 -3.25 2.65
CA ILE A 48 14.66 -3.16 1.47
C ILE A 48 15.61 -1.95 1.57
N SER A 49 15.16 -0.80 2.06
CA SER A 49 15.99 0.39 2.22
C SER A 49 17.06 0.27 3.30
N VAL A 50 16.94 -0.71 4.21
CA VAL A 50 17.88 -0.96 5.30
C VAL A 50 18.61 -2.29 5.10
N LEU A 51 18.41 -2.99 3.96
CA LEU A 51 19.17 -4.20 3.66
C LEU A 51 20.66 -3.82 3.66
N PRO A 52 21.47 -4.39 4.57
CA PRO A 52 22.88 -4.10 4.59
C PRO A 52 23.49 -4.60 3.29
N ASP A 53 24.34 -3.79 2.68
CA ASP A 53 25.17 -4.27 1.59
C ASP A 53 26.02 -5.44 2.11
N PHE A 54 25.82 -6.63 1.55
CA PHE A 54 26.52 -7.83 1.98
C PHE A 54 27.99 -7.84 1.52
N THR A 55 28.38 -6.92 0.64
CA THR A 55 29.70 -6.83 0.02
C THR A 55 30.47 -5.56 0.40
N GLY A 56 29.76 -4.48 0.75
CA GLY A 56 30.36 -3.21 1.14
C GLY A 56 31.03 -2.46 -0.04
N PRO A 57 31.42 -1.19 0.16
CA PRO A 57 32.03 -0.39 -0.89
C PRO A 57 33.38 -0.99 -1.34
N PRO A 58 33.72 -0.92 -2.63
CA PRO A 58 35.00 -1.42 -3.13
C PRO A 58 36.19 -0.79 -2.40
N ALA A 59 37.09 -1.61 -1.87
CA ALA A 59 38.28 -1.13 -1.17
C ALA A 59 39.48 -1.07 -2.12
N THR A 60 40.24 0.02 -2.09
CA THR A 60 41.44 0.19 -2.92
C THR A 60 42.53 -0.87 -2.66
N VAL A 61 42.49 -1.51 -1.50
CA VAL A 61 43.42 -2.59 -1.09
C VAL A 61 43.16 -3.92 -1.80
N ASP A 62 41.97 -4.10 -2.38
CA ASP A 62 41.58 -5.32 -3.10
C ASP A 62 42.02 -5.30 -4.57
N TYR A 63 42.56 -4.18 -5.04
CA TYR A 63 42.99 -3.97 -6.42
C TYR A 63 44.50 -3.72 -6.48
N ASP A 64 45.16 -4.32 -7.47
CA ASP A 64 46.58 -4.09 -7.70
C ASP A 64 46.79 -2.68 -8.27
N THR A 65 47.25 -1.76 -7.43
CA THR A 65 47.56 -0.37 -7.80
C THR A 65 48.72 -0.23 -8.80
N SER A 66 49.46 -1.32 -9.05
CA SER A 66 50.52 -1.37 -10.05
C SER A 66 50.07 -1.87 -11.43
N ASP A 67 48.82 -2.32 -11.54
CA ASP A 67 48.19 -2.67 -12.82
C ASP A 67 47.83 -1.41 -13.61
N GLU A 68 48.13 -1.39 -14.90
CA GLU A 68 47.80 -0.29 -15.82
C GLU A 68 46.26 -0.10 -15.97
N ASN A 69 45.50 -1.18 -15.73
CA ASN A 69 44.03 -1.17 -15.72
C ASN A 69 43.41 -0.90 -14.33
N TYR A 70 44.22 -0.66 -13.29
CA TYR A 70 43.76 -0.32 -11.94
C TYR A 70 42.66 0.76 -11.90
N PRO A 71 42.81 1.94 -12.53
CA PRO A 71 41.80 2.97 -12.43
C PRO A 71 40.49 2.56 -13.10
N GLY A 72 40.53 1.76 -14.17
CA GLY A 72 39.33 1.26 -14.83
C GLY A 72 38.57 0.26 -13.97
N ASN A 73 39.28 -0.71 -13.40
CA ASN A 73 38.68 -1.78 -12.59
C ASN A 73 38.08 -1.26 -11.28
N PHE A 74 38.78 -0.35 -10.60
CA PHE A 74 38.28 0.27 -9.36
C PHE A 74 37.08 1.19 -9.62
N ASN A 75 37.12 2.00 -10.69
CA ASN A 75 36.01 2.88 -11.04
C ASN A 75 34.77 2.09 -11.46
N GLN A 76 34.94 1.01 -12.23
CA GLN A 76 33.83 0.15 -12.65
C GLN A 76 33.15 -0.54 -11.46
N ALA A 77 33.93 -1.04 -10.50
CA ALA A 77 33.37 -1.61 -9.28
C ALA A 77 32.64 -0.57 -8.43
N THR A 78 33.20 0.66 -8.34
CA THR A 78 32.57 1.78 -7.61
C THR A 78 31.26 2.20 -8.26
N GLU A 79 31.24 2.28 -9.59
CA GLU A 79 30.03 2.59 -10.36
C GLU A 79 28.97 1.50 -10.19
N SER A 80 29.34 0.22 -10.30
CA SER A 80 28.42 -0.90 -10.09
C SER A 80 27.84 -0.94 -8.67
N TYR A 81 28.63 -0.58 -7.66
CA TYR A 81 28.17 -0.47 -6.27
C TYR A 81 27.13 0.65 -6.12
N ASN A 82 27.44 1.85 -6.63
CA ASN A 82 26.52 2.99 -6.57
C ASN A 82 25.23 2.75 -7.37
N ASP A 83 25.31 2.03 -8.50
CA ASP A 83 24.14 1.67 -9.29
C ASP A 83 23.26 0.66 -8.56
N PHE A 84 23.85 -0.31 -7.85
CA PHE A 84 23.11 -1.23 -7.01
C PHE A 84 22.36 -0.50 -5.87
N GLU A 85 23.04 0.39 -5.12
CA GLU A 85 22.38 1.20 -4.08
C GLU A 85 21.21 2.02 -4.66
N ARG A 86 21.41 2.64 -5.82
CA ARG A 86 20.39 3.43 -6.52
C ARG A 86 19.19 2.59 -6.93
N VAL A 87 19.42 1.39 -7.48
CA VAL A 87 18.35 0.48 -7.90
C VAL A 87 17.55 0.01 -6.68
N MET A 88 18.23 -0.33 -5.59
CA MET A 88 17.57 -0.78 -4.36
C MET A 88 16.75 0.33 -3.70
N ASP A 89 17.26 1.56 -3.67
CA ASP A 89 16.53 2.73 -3.16
C ASP A 89 15.32 3.08 -4.04
N THR A 90 15.49 3.02 -5.37
CA THR A 90 14.40 3.21 -6.33
C THR A 90 13.31 2.15 -6.14
N LEU A 91 13.70 0.88 -5.97
CA LEU A 91 12.77 -0.21 -5.72
C LEU A 91 12.02 -0.02 -4.40
N ALA A 92 12.73 0.32 -3.32
CA ALA A 92 12.13 0.64 -2.03
C ALA A 92 11.12 1.78 -2.15
N THR A 93 11.48 2.85 -2.84
CA THR A 93 10.61 4.01 -3.09
C THR A 93 9.37 3.63 -3.89
N MET A 94 9.50 2.83 -4.95
CA MET A 94 8.36 2.34 -5.75
C MET A 94 7.39 1.49 -4.92
N ILE A 95 7.92 0.61 -4.07
CA ILE A 95 7.11 -0.23 -3.18
C ILE A 95 6.42 0.63 -2.10
N ALA A 96 7.15 1.58 -1.51
CA ALA A 96 6.59 2.52 -0.53
C ALA A 96 5.46 3.35 -1.12
N MET A 97 5.63 3.89 -2.34
CA MET A 97 4.59 4.64 -3.04
C MET A 97 3.35 3.78 -3.31
N THR A 98 3.54 2.55 -3.75
CA THR A 98 2.43 1.61 -3.95
C THR A 98 1.69 1.35 -2.63
N GLY A 99 2.42 1.21 -1.52
CA GLY A 99 1.85 1.07 -0.18
C GLY A 99 1.01 2.28 0.24
N VAL A 100 1.55 3.49 0.09
CA VAL A 100 0.85 4.75 0.40
C VAL A 100 -0.39 4.93 -0.48
N GLY A 101 -0.28 4.62 -1.77
CA GLY A 101 -1.41 4.68 -2.71
C GLY A 101 -2.56 3.74 -2.31
N LEU A 102 -2.26 2.51 -1.88
CA LEU A 102 -3.27 1.56 -1.41
C LEU A 102 -3.92 2.00 -0.09
N ILE A 103 -3.17 2.61 0.83
CA ILE A 103 -3.72 3.18 2.07
C ILE A 103 -4.65 4.36 1.77
N GLY A 104 -4.20 5.30 0.92
CA GLY A 104 -5.01 6.43 0.49
C GLY A 104 -6.31 5.99 -0.20
N TYR A 105 -6.23 5.00 -1.10
CA TYR A 105 -7.39 4.40 -1.72
C TYR A 105 -8.34 3.73 -0.72
N ALA A 106 -7.81 3.02 0.28
CA ALA A 106 -8.63 2.40 1.33
C ALA A 106 -9.44 3.45 2.10
N PHE A 107 -8.83 4.58 2.46
CA PHE A 107 -9.51 5.67 3.17
C PHE A 107 -10.57 6.37 2.33
N VAL A 108 -10.26 6.70 1.06
CA VAL A 108 -11.26 7.28 0.16
C VAL A 108 -12.42 6.33 -0.03
N ARG A 109 -12.16 5.03 -0.22
CA ARG A 109 -13.19 4.01 -0.40
C ARG A 109 -14.12 3.89 0.81
N GLU A 110 -13.58 3.78 2.02
CA GLU A 110 -14.38 3.68 3.24
C GLU A 110 -15.19 4.96 3.49
N ALA A 111 -14.69 6.12 3.09
CA ALA A 111 -15.46 7.35 3.17
C ALA A 111 -16.73 7.35 2.30
N TYR A 112 -16.75 6.57 1.21
CA TYR A 112 -17.92 6.37 0.36
C TYR A 112 -18.82 5.21 0.81
N ASP A 113 -18.40 4.42 1.79
CA ASP A 113 -19.23 3.34 2.32
C ASP A 113 -20.29 3.93 3.28
N GLU A 114 -21.54 3.94 2.82
CA GLU A 114 -22.62 4.66 3.51
C GLU A 114 -23.25 3.89 4.68
N ASP A 115 -22.86 2.65 4.92
CA ASP A 115 -23.52 1.79 5.91
C ASP A 115 -22.66 1.52 7.16
N THR A 116 -21.36 1.80 7.13
CA THR A 116 -20.41 1.34 8.16
C THR A 116 -19.94 2.43 9.14
N THR A 117 -20.06 3.71 8.77
CA THR A 117 -19.39 4.82 9.48
C THR A 117 -20.28 6.03 9.72
N THR A 118 -19.99 6.84 10.74
CA THR A 118 -20.71 8.11 10.94
C THR A 118 -20.32 9.13 9.87
N PRO A 119 -21.20 10.08 9.50
CA PRO A 119 -20.89 11.10 8.49
C PRO A 119 -19.61 11.90 8.77
N ALA A 120 -19.35 12.20 10.05
CA ALA A 120 -18.13 12.88 10.47
C ALA A 120 -16.86 12.05 10.21
N LEU A 121 -16.92 10.73 10.43
CA LEU A 121 -15.80 9.82 10.18
C LEU A 121 -15.50 9.72 8.68
N ARG A 122 -16.53 9.68 7.82
CA ARG A 122 -16.37 9.67 6.35
C ARG A 122 -15.64 10.89 5.83
N ILE A 123 -16.06 12.08 6.24
CA ILE A 123 -15.42 13.33 5.82
C ILE A 123 -13.95 13.33 6.27
N THR A 124 -13.67 12.87 7.49
CA THR A 124 -12.30 12.77 8.00
C THR A 124 -11.45 11.80 7.18
N LEU A 125 -11.99 10.61 6.87
CA LEU A 125 -11.31 9.61 6.04
C LEU A 125 -11.09 10.11 4.61
N LEU A 126 -12.05 10.83 4.04
CA LEU A 126 -11.95 11.42 2.72
C LEU A 126 -10.85 12.47 2.66
N ILE A 127 -10.78 13.36 3.65
CA ILE A 127 -9.72 14.37 3.76
C ILE A 127 -8.36 13.69 3.93
N LEU A 128 -8.24 12.73 4.86
CA LEU A 128 -6.98 12.01 5.10
C LEU A 128 -6.50 11.27 3.84
N GLY A 129 -7.37 10.49 3.20
CA GLY A 129 -7.05 9.76 1.99
C GLY A 129 -6.65 10.71 0.85
N THR A 130 -7.39 11.79 0.66
CA THR A 130 -7.09 12.79 -0.38
C THR A 130 -5.78 13.51 -0.11
N VAL A 131 -5.51 13.92 1.13
CA VAL A 131 -4.24 14.58 1.50
C VAL A 131 -3.05 13.64 1.29
N MET A 132 -3.16 12.36 1.67
CA MET A 132 -2.09 11.39 1.42
C MET A 132 -1.81 11.20 -0.08
N LEU A 133 -2.86 11.09 -0.91
CA LEU A 133 -2.71 10.97 -2.36
C LEU A 133 -2.14 12.25 -2.99
N LEU A 134 -2.58 13.43 -2.52
CA LEU A 134 -2.05 14.72 -2.96
C LEU A 134 -0.60 14.92 -2.54
N GLN A 135 -0.19 14.45 -1.36
CA GLN A 135 1.21 14.46 -0.94
C GLN A 135 2.05 13.63 -1.91
N MET A 136 1.58 12.45 -2.32
CA MET A 136 2.27 11.62 -3.32
C MET A 136 2.46 12.32 -4.68
N LEU A 137 1.52 13.19 -5.07
CA LEU A 137 1.63 14.01 -6.29
C LEU A 137 2.50 15.26 -6.10
N GLY A 138 2.51 15.84 -4.90
CA GLY A 138 3.16 17.11 -4.57
C GLY A 138 4.62 17.00 -4.10
N THR A 139 5.05 15.84 -3.58
CA THR A 139 6.41 15.64 -3.06
C THR A 139 7.43 15.16 -4.11
N GLY A 140 7.09 15.16 -5.39
CA GLY A 140 8.07 15.00 -6.47
C GLY A 140 7.95 13.69 -7.24
N PHE A 141 7.30 13.75 -8.40
CA PHE A 141 7.77 13.00 -9.57
C PHE A 141 9.08 13.64 -10.04
N ASP A 142 10.19 13.31 -9.39
CA ASP A 142 11.51 13.51 -9.97
C ASP A 142 11.99 12.17 -10.53
N LEU A 143 11.46 11.82 -11.70
CA LEU A 143 12.07 10.82 -12.58
C LEU A 143 13.27 11.46 -13.30
N SER A 144 14.19 12.09 -12.58
CA SER A 144 15.54 12.27 -13.09
C SER A 144 16.24 10.92 -13.00
N VAL A 145 15.92 10.07 -13.97
CA VAL A 145 16.96 9.22 -14.53
C VAL A 145 17.99 10.20 -15.10
N SER A 146 19.03 10.49 -14.32
CA SER A 146 20.24 11.08 -14.85
C SER A 146 20.80 10.07 -15.85
N LEU A 147 20.52 10.32 -17.13
CA LEU A 147 21.32 9.78 -18.24
C LEU A 147 22.74 10.33 -18.18
#